data_AF-A0A6N7FCE8-F1
#
_entry.id   AF-A0A6N7FCE8-F1
#
_cell.length_a   1.000
_cell.length_b   1.000
_cell.length_c   1.000
_cell.angle_alpha   90.00
_cell.angle_beta   90.00
_cell.angle_gamma   90.00
#
_symmetry.space_group_name_H-M   'P 1'
#
loop_
_entity.id
_entity.type
_entity.pdbx_description
1 polymer ?
#
loop_
_entity_poly.entity_id
_entity_poly.type
_entity_poly.pdbx_seq_one_letter_code
_entity_poly.pdbx_strand_id
1 'polypeptide(L)'
;MAAAALFMLAGCASEPVPQDILQVNESVNAEIAFRNDPAGSVATLDPVYGDCEDYAITKLDRLLRRGWAIDRFRLVVFETGNGVNHAVLLARTEGGTVYSLDNRVRSARVWNEREPLLLDIAGDRLTGLLAVVRGQRQLGRPAGTGLADLPHLPAGAPPQASPRE
;
A
#
# COMPACT_ATOMS: atom_id res chain seq x y z
N MET A 1 37.79 -35.58 -15.91
CA MET A 1 36.78 -34.68 -16.52
C MET A 1 36.20 -33.83 -15.41
N ALA A 2 36.63 -32.58 -15.29
CA ALA A 2 36.12 -31.65 -14.28
C ALA A 2 34.97 -30.84 -14.89
N ALA A 3 33.79 -30.94 -14.30
CA ALA A 3 32.66 -30.09 -14.64
C ALA A 3 32.91 -28.70 -14.04
N ALA A 4 33.20 -27.73 -14.91
CA ALA A 4 33.19 -26.32 -14.55
C ALA A 4 31.73 -25.88 -14.42
N ALA A 5 31.30 -25.60 -13.19
CA ALA A 5 30.06 -24.87 -12.94
C ALA A 5 30.25 -23.45 -13.47
N LEU A 6 29.58 -23.16 -14.59
CA LEU A 6 29.52 -21.84 -15.18
C LEU A 6 28.65 -20.95 -14.29
N PHE A 7 29.30 -20.18 -13.41
CA PHE A 7 28.67 -19.05 -12.72
C PHE A 7 28.35 -18.00 -13.80
N MET A 8 27.10 -17.96 -14.24
CA MET A 8 26.59 -16.88 -15.08
C MET A 8 26.71 -15.56 -14.29
N LEU A 9 27.52 -14.65 -14.82
CA LEU A 9 27.58 -13.26 -14.41
C LEU A 9 26.22 -12.60 -14.69
N ALA A 10 25.35 -12.51 -13.69
CA ALA A 10 24.14 -11.71 -13.74
C ALA A 10 24.50 -10.22 -13.54
N GLY A 11 25.07 -9.61 -14.57
CA GLY A 11 25.24 -8.15 -14.65
C GLY A 11 23.98 -7.50 -15.23
N CYS A 12 23.42 -6.53 -14.52
CA CYS A 12 22.56 -5.44 -15.02
C CYS A 12 21.07 -5.70 -15.36
N ALA A 13 20.44 -6.80 -14.93
CA ALA A 13 18.97 -6.85 -14.93
C ALA A 13 18.45 -6.39 -13.56
N SER A 14 17.69 -5.28 -13.53
CA SER A 14 16.88 -4.96 -12.34
C SER A 14 15.88 -6.09 -12.12
N GLU A 15 15.70 -6.48 -10.86
CA GLU A 15 14.71 -7.50 -10.50
C GLU A 15 13.33 -7.09 -11.05
N PRO A 16 12.57 -8.00 -11.68
CA PRO A 16 11.20 -7.69 -12.05
C PRO A 16 10.36 -7.54 -10.78
N VAL A 17 9.37 -6.65 -10.81
CA VAL A 17 8.44 -6.50 -9.68
C VAL A 17 7.70 -7.84 -9.46
N PRO A 18 7.68 -8.38 -8.24
CA PRO A 18 6.92 -9.59 -7.93
C PRO A 18 5.43 -9.44 -8.26
N GLN A 19 4.84 -10.49 -8.83
CA GLN A 19 3.44 -10.48 -9.29
C GLN A 19 2.46 -10.15 -8.15
N ASP A 20 2.71 -10.65 -6.94
CA ASP A 20 1.88 -10.34 -5.77
C ASP A 20 1.87 -8.84 -5.43
N ILE A 21 3.05 -8.20 -5.49
CA ILE A 21 3.18 -6.75 -5.24
C ILE A 21 2.37 -5.98 -6.27
N LEU A 22 2.48 -6.33 -7.56
CA LEU A 22 1.71 -5.67 -8.62
C LEU A 22 0.21 -5.84 -8.40
N GLN A 23 -0.26 -7.07 -8.20
CA GLN A 23 -1.68 -7.37 -8.05
C GLN A 23 -2.29 -6.71 -6.81
N VAL A 24 -1.60 -6.76 -5.67
CA VAL A 24 -2.09 -6.12 -4.44
C VAL A 24 -2.09 -4.60 -4.60
N ASN A 25 -1.04 -4.00 -5.16
CA ASN A 25 -1.01 -2.56 -5.36
C ASN A 25 -2.15 -2.10 -6.27
N GLU A 26 -2.33 -2.76 -7.41
CA GLU A 26 -3.34 -2.39 -8.39
C GLU A 26 -4.77 -2.60 -7.87
N SER A 27 -5.04 -3.75 -7.22
CA SER A 27 -6.37 -4.04 -6.67
C SER A 27 -6.75 -3.05 -5.58
N VAL A 28 -5.88 -2.79 -4.60
CA VAL A 28 -6.17 -1.84 -3.53
C VAL A 28 -6.33 -0.42 -4.08
N ASN A 29 -5.48 -0.02 -5.03
CA ASN A 29 -5.60 1.29 -5.68
C ASN A 29 -6.93 1.48 -6.44
N ALA A 30 -7.52 0.38 -6.93
CA ALA A 30 -8.80 0.41 -7.64
C ALA A 30 -10.02 0.30 -6.70
N GLU A 31 -9.88 -0.39 -5.57
CA GLU A 31 -10.98 -0.72 -4.66
C GLU A 31 -11.27 0.38 -3.62
N ILE A 32 -10.24 1.09 -3.15
CA ILE A 32 -10.40 2.20 -2.21
C ILE A 32 -10.53 3.51 -3.01
N ALA A 33 -11.51 4.35 -2.68
CA ALA A 33 -11.63 5.69 -3.22
C ALA A 33 -10.95 6.72 -2.31
N PHE A 34 -9.99 7.48 -2.84
CA PHE A 34 -9.22 8.43 -2.04
C PHE A 34 -10.09 9.52 -1.41
N ARG A 35 -9.97 9.69 -0.10
CA ARG A 35 -10.60 10.75 0.69
C ARG A 35 -9.81 10.95 1.98
N ASN A 36 -9.30 12.17 2.19
CA ASN A 36 -8.65 12.54 3.45
C ASN A 36 -9.60 12.33 4.63
N ASP A 37 -9.08 11.78 5.72
CA ASP A 37 -9.80 11.67 6.97
C ASP A 37 -9.50 12.86 7.92
N PRO A 38 -10.24 13.00 9.04
CA PRO A 38 -9.88 13.96 10.07
C PRO A 38 -8.53 13.61 10.70
N ALA A 39 -7.70 14.62 10.96
CA ALA A 39 -6.39 14.43 11.59
C ALA A 39 -6.48 13.61 12.88
N GLY A 40 -5.65 12.56 12.98
CA GLY A 40 -5.60 11.66 14.13
C GLY A 40 -6.55 10.48 14.05
N SER A 41 -7.23 10.29 12.92
CA SER A 41 -7.93 9.05 12.60
C SER A 41 -6.97 7.86 12.58
N VAL A 42 -7.51 6.69 12.85
CA VAL A 42 -6.74 5.44 12.84
C VAL A 42 -7.01 4.74 11.52
N ALA A 43 -5.93 4.28 10.87
CA ALA A 43 -6.02 3.55 9.62
C ALA A 43 -6.96 2.34 9.72
N THR A 44 -7.69 2.07 8.66
CA THR A 44 -8.71 1.03 8.52
C THR A 44 -8.36 0.08 7.38
N LEU A 45 -8.74 -1.20 7.53
CA LEU A 45 -8.51 -2.23 6.50
C LEU A 45 -9.68 -2.33 5.52
N ASP A 46 -9.33 -2.37 4.24
CA ASP A 46 -10.27 -2.53 3.12
C ASP A 46 -11.48 -1.55 3.15
N PRO A 47 -11.29 -0.24 3.42
CA PRO A 47 -12.41 0.70 3.44
C PRO A 47 -12.87 1.06 2.02
N VAL A 48 -14.12 1.54 1.88
CA VAL A 48 -14.61 2.11 0.61
C VAL A 48 -13.96 3.48 0.33
N TYR A 49 -13.75 4.27 1.39
CA TYR A 49 -13.07 5.57 1.33
C TYR A 49 -11.93 5.59 2.34
N GLY A 50 -10.78 6.12 1.94
CA GLY A 50 -9.62 6.23 2.82
C GLY A 50 -8.51 7.09 2.22
N ASP A 51 -7.50 7.38 3.00
CA ASP A 51 -6.32 8.12 2.59
C ASP A 51 -5.04 7.29 2.67
N CYS A 52 -3.87 7.93 2.64
CA CYS A 52 -2.61 7.28 2.29
C CYS A 52 -2.29 6.06 3.18
N GLU A 53 -2.53 6.17 4.48
CA GLU A 53 -2.31 5.10 5.46
C GLU A 53 -3.24 3.91 5.26
N ASP A 54 -4.51 4.13 4.88
CA ASP A 54 -5.49 3.06 4.63
C ASP A 54 -5.06 2.18 3.46
N TYR A 55 -4.57 2.80 2.38
CA TYR A 55 -3.98 2.06 1.26
C TYR A 55 -2.76 1.27 1.71
N ALA A 56 -1.84 1.90 2.43
CA ALA A 56 -0.59 1.27 2.84
C ALA A 56 -0.84 0.05 3.76
N ILE A 57 -1.70 0.20 4.78
CA ILE A 57 -2.00 -0.87 5.73
C ILE A 57 -2.82 -1.99 5.07
N THR A 58 -3.74 -1.65 4.16
CA THR A 58 -4.51 -2.65 3.40
C THR A 58 -3.62 -3.48 2.49
N LYS A 59 -2.67 -2.85 1.79
CA LYS A 59 -1.69 -3.57 0.95
C LYS A 59 -0.81 -4.49 1.80
N LEU A 60 -0.35 -4.02 2.97
CA LEU A 60 0.43 -4.84 3.90
C LEU A 60 -0.34 -6.09 4.30
N ASP A 61 -1.56 -5.90 4.80
CA ASP A 61 -2.41 -6.97 5.29
C ASP A 61 -2.72 -8.02 4.21
N ARG A 62 -2.97 -7.58 2.97
CA ARG A 62 -3.18 -8.47 1.82
C ARG A 62 -1.90 -9.23 1.42
N LEU A 63 -0.73 -8.61 1.44
CA LEU A 63 0.53 -9.30 1.13
C LEU A 63 0.91 -10.31 2.20
N LEU A 64 0.68 -9.99 3.48
CA LEU A 64 0.88 -10.94 4.58
C LEU A 64 -0.05 -12.15 4.45
N ARG A 65 -1.31 -11.95 4.04
CA ARG A 65 -2.23 -13.06 3.73
C ARG A 65 -1.74 -13.96 2.59
N ARG A 66 -0.90 -13.43 1.69
CA ARG A 66 -0.26 -14.20 0.60
C ARG A 66 1.04 -14.90 1.04
N GLY A 67 1.39 -14.83 2.32
CA GLY A 67 2.55 -15.54 2.88
C GLY A 67 3.84 -14.74 2.89
N TRP A 68 3.80 -13.44 2.57
CA TRP A 68 4.97 -12.57 2.72
C TRP A 68 5.33 -12.42 4.20
N ALA A 69 6.63 -12.44 4.51
CA ALA A 69 7.10 -12.23 5.88
C ALA A 69 7.04 -10.74 6.26
N ILE A 70 6.65 -10.46 7.51
CA ILE A 70 6.44 -9.08 8.00
C ILE A 70 7.71 -8.22 7.96
N ASP A 71 8.88 -8.84 8.13
CA ASP A 71 10.20 -8.20 8.11
C ASP A 71 10.61 -7.68 6.72
N ARG A 72 9.87 -8.07 5.67
CA ARG A 72 10.00 -7.54 4.30
C ARG A 72 9.41 -6.13 4.16
N PHE A 73 8.61 -5.66 5.12
CA PHE A 73 7.82 -4.45 4.97
C PHE A 73 8.25 -3.32 5.90
N ARG A 74 8.06 -2.10 5.41
CA ARG A 74 8.12 -0.86 6.20
C ARG A 74 6.95 0.02 5.79
N LEU A 75 6.21 0.55 6.75
CA LEU A 75 5.25 1.62 6.51
C LEU A 75 5.98 2.93 6.79
N VAL A 76 6.10 3.78 5.77
CA VAL A 76 6.86 5.03 5.87
C VAL A 76 5.97 6.22 5.58
N VAL A 77 6.22 7.32 6.28
CA VAL A 77 5.65 8.64 5.98
C VAL A 77 6.81 9.57 5.66
N PHE A 78 6.70 10.30 4.56
CA PHE A 78 7.72 11.25 4.14
C PHE A 78 7.07 12.56 3.72
N GLU A 79 7.84 13.64 3.80
CA GLU A 79 7.42 14.92 3.24
C GLU A 79 7.68 14.89 1.74
N THR A 80 6.64 15.13 0.94
CA THR A 80 6.80 15.28 -0.51
C THR A 80 7.34 16.68 -0.82
N GLY A 81 7.93 16.88 -2.00
CA GLY A 81 8.55 18.17 -2.38
C GLY A 81 7.63 19.42 -2.36
N ASN A 82 6.33 19.26 -2.11
CA ASN A 82 5.39 20.38 -1.90
C ASN A 82 5.01 20.60 -0.41
N GLY A 83 5.69 19.94 0.54
CA GLY A 83 5.45 20.06 1.98
C GLY A 83 4.28 19.23 2.51
N VAL A 84 3.71 18.30 1.70
CA VAL A 84 2.61 17.43 2.12
C VAL A 84 3.15 16.07 2.55
N ASN A 85 2.72 15.60 3.73
CA ASN A 85 3.03 14.27 4.22
C ASN A 85 2.38 13.20 3.35
N HIS A 86 3.11 12.12 3.06
CA HIS A 86 2.60 11.01 2.25
C HIS A 86 3.03 9.67 2.85
N ALA A 87 2.06 8.76 3.00
CA ALA A 87 2.28 7.43 3.54
C ALA A 87 2.31 6.39 2.42
N VAL A 88 3.32 5.51 2.43
CA VAL A 88 3.44 4.39 1.49
C VAL A 88 3.92 3.12 2.20
N LEU A 89 3.65 1.98 1.56
CA LEU A 89 4.23 0.70 1.97
C LEU A 89 5.49 0.41 1.13
N LEU A 90 6.61 0.19 1.79
CA LEU A 90 7.82 -0.34 1.16
C LEU A 90 7.86 -1.85 1.32
N ALA A 91 8.17 -2.56 0.24
CA ALA A 91 8.30 -4.01 0.20
C ALA A 91 9.68 -4.41 -0.35
N ARG A 92 10.47 -5.09 0.48
CA ARG A 92 11.76 -5.67 0.08
C ARG A 92 11.54 -7.07 -0.47
N THR A 93 12.02 -7.33 -1.68
CA THR A 93 11.96 -8.65 -2.32
C THR A 93 13.04 -9.59 -1.81
N GLU A 94 13.02 -10.84 -2.27
CA GLU A 94 14.08 -11.81 -2.01
C GLU A 94 15.41 -11.39 -2.63
N GLY A 95 15.39 -10.81 -3.84
CA GLY A 95 16.58 -10.25 -4.50
C GLY A 95 17.12 -8.97 -3.84
N GLY A 96 16.44 -8.45 -2.82
CA GLY A 96 16.86 -7.28 -2.05
C GLY A 96 16.39 -5.94 -2.61
N THR A 97 15.71 -5.94 -3.76
CA THR A 97 15.11 -4.73 -4.33
C THR A 97 13.98 -4.25 -3.43
N VAL A 98 13.91 -2.94 -3.17
CA VAL A 98 12.83 -2.32 -2.41
C VAL A 98 11.88 -1.62 -3.38
N TYR A 99 10.60 -1.97 -3.32
CA TYR A 99 9.54 -1.32 -4.08
C TYR A 99 8.64 -0.51 -3.18
N SER A 100 8.21 0.67 -3.65
CA SER A 100 7.14 1.45 -3.06
C SER A 100 5.80 1.10 -3.70
N LEU A 101 4.83 0.82 -2.84
CA LEU A 101 3.44 0.53 -3.16
C LEU A 101 2.58 1.74 -2.81
N ASP A 102 2.68 2.76 -3.64
CA ASP A 102 2.03 4.06 -3.50
C ASP A 102 0.62 4.05 -4.12
N ASN A 103 -0.35 4.74 -3.52
CA ASN A 103 -1.71 4.90 -4.05
C ASN A 103 -1.81 5.94 -5.17
N ARG A 104 -0.85 6.87 -5.28
CA ARG A 104 -0.82 7.92 -6.31
C ARG A 104 -0.30 7.41 -7.66
N VAL A 105 0.32 6.23 -7.70
CA VAL A 105 0.82 5.60 -8.92
C VAL A 105 0.28 4.18 -9.04
N ARG A 106 -0.16 3.82 -10.25
CA ARG A 106 -0.78 2.51 -10.49
C ARG A 106 0.21 1.35 -10.35
N SER A 107 1.45 1.54 -10.81
CA SER A 107 2.50 0.53 -10.74
C SER A 107 3.37 0.73 -9.49
N ALA A 108 3.74 -0.38 -8.86
CA ALA A 108 4.81 -0.38 -7.85
C ALA A 108 6.13 0.01 -8.52
N ARG A 109 6.94 0.83 -7.84
CA ARG A 109 8.18 1.39 -8.39
C ARG A 109 9.33 1.11 -7.46
N VAL A 110 10.53 0.94 -8.03
CA VAL A 110 11.75 0.87 -7.22
C VAL A 110 11.82 2.11 -6.34
N TRP A 111 11.98 1.89 -5.04
CA TRP A 111 12.13 2.95 -4.07
C TRP A 111 13.54 3.51 -4.15
N ASN A 112 13.64 4.75 -4.63
CA ASN A 112 14.89 5.49 -4.66
C ASN A 112 14.80 6.56 -3.57
N GLU A 113 15.42 6.29 -2.42
CA GLU A 113 15.45 7.19 -1.25
C GLU A 113 15.98 8.58 -1.63
N ARG A 114 15.08 9.57 -1.67
CA ARG A 114 15.43 10.98 -1.95
C ARG A 114 14.64 11.99 -1.13
N GLU A 115 13.57 11.55 -0.48
CA GLU A 115 12.69 12.41 0.32
C GLU A 115 12.97 12.23 1.82
N PRO A 116 12.89 13.29 2.64
CA PRO A 116 13.03 13.18 4.10
C PRO A 116 11.94 12.30 4.70
N LEU A 117 12.34 11.24 5.41
CA LEU A 117 11.41 10.40 6.17
C LEU A 117 11.01 11.10 7.47
N LEU A 118 9.71 11.18 7.72
CA LEU A 118 9.11 11.67 8.96
C LEU A 118 8.78 10.53 9.93
N LEU A 119 8.43 9.36 9.38
CA LEU A 119 8.07 8.17 10.14
C LEU A 119 8.50 6.92 9.38
N ASP A 120 8.94 5.91 10.13
CA ASP A 120 9.31 4.60 9.60
C ASP A 120 8.94 3.52 10.64
N ILE A 121 7.94 2.71 10.27
CA ILE A 121 7.41 1.64 11.10
C ILE A 121 7.77 0.29 10.46
N ALA A 122 8.57 -0.49 11.18
CA ALA A 122 9.05 -1.80 10.77
C ALA A 122 9.05 -2.80 11.94
N GLY A 123 9.24 -4.09 11.62
CA GLY A 123 9.39 -5.15 12.62
C GLY A 123 8.23 -5.23 13.61
N ASP A 124 8.53 -5.42 14.89
CA ASP A 124 7.52 -5.59 15.95
C ASP A 124 6.54 -4.42 16.06
N ARG A 125 6.97 -3.20 15.74
CA ARG A 125 6.09 -2.03 15.73
C ARG A 125 5.06 -2.12 14.60
N LEU A 126 5.46 -2.62 13.43
CA LEU A 126 4.55 -2.84 12.31
C LEU A 126 3.56 -3.97 12.61
N THR A 127 4.05 -5.05 13.22
CA THR A 127 3.20 -6.15 13.72
C THR A 127 2.16 -5.64 14.71
N GLY A 128 2.59 -4.83 15.69
CA GLY A 128 1.71 -4.24 16.70
C GLY A 128 0.65 -3.31 16.12
N LEU A 129 1.04 -2.41 15.20
CA LEU A 129 0.10 -1.54 14.48
C LEU A 129 -0.96 -2.36 13.75
N LEU A 130 -0.54 -3.38 12.98
CA LEU A 130 -1.47 -4.21 12.23
C LEU A 130 -2.44 -4.98 13.15
N ALA A 131 -1.99 -5.44 14.31
CA ALA A 131 -2.85 -6.09 15.29
C ALA A 131 -3.94 -5.14 15.82
N VAL A 132 -3.60 -3.87 16.09
CA VAL A 132 -4.57 -2.84 16.51
C VAL A 132 -5.61 -2.61 15.42
N VAL A 133 -5.17 -2.38 14.18
CA VAL A 133 -6.06 -2.12 13.04
C VAL A 133 -7.00 -3.32 12.76
N ARG A 134 -6.47 -4.55 12.79
CA ARG A 134 -7.29 -5.77 12.65
C ARG A 134 -8.32 -5.90 13.77
N GLY A 135 -7.96 -5.52 15.00
CA GLY A 135 -8.88 -5.51 16.14
C GLY A 135 -10.03 -4.52 15.98
N GLN A 136 -9.78 -3.33 15.43
CA GLN A 136 -10.81 -2.32 15.17
C GLN A 136 -11.87 -2.79 14.17
N ARG A 137 -11.47 -3.51 13.11
CA ARG A 137 -12.42 -4.10 12.14
C ARG A 137 -13.42 -5.05 12.81
N GLN A 138 -12.99 -5.77 13.85
CA GLN A 138 -13.88 -6.69 14.57
C GLN A 138 -14.89 -5.95 15.46
N LEU A 139 -14.54 -4.77 15.96
CA LEU A 139 -15.39 -3.96 16.83
C LEU A 139 -16.42 -3.10 16.05
N GLY A 140 -16.21 -2.88 14.75
CA GLY A 140 -17.07 -2.06 13.89
C GLY A 140 -18.21 -2.80 13.16
N ARG A 141 -18.51 -4.06 13.46
CA ARG A 141 -19.49 -4.87 12.69
C ARG A 141 -20.74 -5.25 13.51
N PRO A 142 -21.94 -4.67 13.26
CA PRO A 142 -23.18 -5.39 13.55
C PRO A 142 -23.32 -6.55 12.54
N ALA A 143 -23.59 -7.75 13.05
CA ALA A 143 -23.94 -8.90 12.22
C ALA A 143 -25.33 -8.66 11.62
N GLY A 144 -25.45 -8.34 10.32
CA GLY A 144 -26.74 -8.44 9.64
C GLY A 144 -27.04 -7.56 8.43
N THR A 145 -26.28 -6.51 8.11
CA THR A 145 -26.63 -5.62 6.98
C THR A 145 -25.74 -5.87 5.76
N GLY A 146 -26.22 -6.72 4.85
CA GLY A 146 -25.59 -6.96 3.56
C GLY A 146 -25.87 -5.83 2.56
N LEU A 147 -24.95 -5.63 1.63
CA LEU A 147 -24.96 -4.60 0.57
C LEU A 147 -26.13 -4.73 -0.45
N ALA A 148 -27.12 -5.60 -0.18
CA ALA A 148 -28.30 -5.80 -1.01
C ALA A 148 -29.44 -4.80 -0.72
N ASP A 149 -29.35 -4.02 0.38
CA ASP A 149 -30.45 -3.14 0.84
C ASP A 149 -30.24 -1.64 0.54
N LEU A 150 -29.32 -1.25 -0.35
CA LEU A 150 -29.12 0.15 -0.72
C LEU A 150 -29.75 0.46 -2.10
N PRO A 151 -30.63 1.48 -2.21
CA PRO A 151 -31.17 1.91 -3.49
C PRO A 151 -30.07 2.50 -4.38
N HIS A 152 -30.08 2.12 -5.65
CA HIS A 152 -29.11 2.48 -6.67
C HIS A 152 -28.97 4.01 -6.83
N LEU A 153 -27.79 4.55 -6.52
CA LEU A 153 -27.39 5.91 -6.93
C LEU A 153 -26.66 5.81 -8.28
N PRO A 154 -27.02 6.62 -9.29
CA PRO A 154 -26.37 6.58 -10.59
C PRO A 154 -24.93 7.11 -10.52
N ALA A 155 -24.07 6.54 -11.35
CA ALA A 155 -22.65 6.88 -11.45
C ALA A 155 -22.43 8.39 -11.67
N GLY A 156 -21.71 9.03 -10.75
CA GLY A 156 -21.30 10.43 -10.87
C GLY A 156 -20.25 10.61 -11.97
N ALA A 157 -20.49 11.57 -12.86
CA ALA A 157 -19.59 11.98 -13.93
C ALA A 157 -18.28 12.60 -13.38
N PRO A 158 -17.16 12.54 -14.13
CA PRO A 158 -15.89 13.15 -13.71
C PRO A 158 -15.98 14.69 -13.61
N PRO A 159 -15.13 15.33 -12.79
CA PRO A 159 -15.20 16.76 -12.52
C PRO A 159 -14.88 17.60 -13.77
N GLN A 160 -15.79 18.52 -14.11
CA GLN A 160 -15.61 19.56 -15.13
C GLN A 160 -14.64 20.63 -14.60
N ALA A 161 -13.68 21.03 -15.44
CA ALA A 161 -12.74 22.11 -15.13
C ALA A 161 -13.45 23.47 -15.04
N SER A 162 -13.12 24.26 -14.03
CA SER A 162 -13.63 25.63 -13.85
C SER A 162 -13.15 26.58 -14.96
N PRO A 163 -13.96 27.55 -15.42
CA PRO A 163 -13.48 28.60 -16.32
C PRO A 163 -12.59 29.60 -15.57
N ARG A 164 -11.59 30.12 -16.30
CA ARG A 164 -10.79 31.28 -15.89
C ARG A 164 -11.65 32.54 -16.03
N GLU A 165 -11.58 33.42 -15.04
CA GLU A 165 -11.81 34.87 -15.17
C GLU A 165 -10.48 35.59 -14.94
#